data_AF-A0A2W5MJL3-F1
#
_entry.id   AF-A0A2W5MJL3-F1
#
_cell.length_a   1.000
_cell.length_b   1.000
_cell.length_c   1.000
_cell.angle_alpha   90.00
_cell.angle_beta   90.00
_cell.angle_gamma   90.00
#
_symmetry.space_group_name_H-M   'P 1'
#
loop_
_entity.id
_entity.type
_entity.pdbx_description
1 polymer ?
#
loop_
_entity_poly.entity_id
_entity_poly.type
_entity_poly.pdbx_seq_one_letter_code
_entity_poly.pdbx_strand_id
1 'polypeptide(L)' 'MLLREKGKADAAAVPMGWDEAQAAIAAGTHVSADAAETAEVDDLDALNKTDLEKLAAERGVDISTAKTKADIVEALRKA' A
#
# COMPACT_ATOMS: atom_id res chain seq x y z
N MET A 1 -15.52 -12.90 -4.43
CA MET A 1 -14.82 -11.71 -3.91
C MET A 1 -13.34 -12.01 -3.87
N LEU A 2 -12.47 -11.10 -4.30
CA LEU A 2 -11.02 -11.32 -4.23
C LEU A 2 -10.49 -10.74 -2.92
N LEU A 3 -9.85 -11.56 -2.10
CA LEU A 3 -9.30 -11.18 -0.79
C LEU A 3 -7.79 -11.43 -0.73
N ARG A 4 -7.06 -10.60 0.00
CA ARG A 4 -5.65 -10.83 0.35
C ARG A 4 -5.52 -10.96 1.85
N GLU A 5 -4.52 -11.73 2.30
CA GLU A 5 -4.19 -11.80 3.72
C GLU A 5 -3.74 -10.43 4.22
N LYS A 6 -4.25 -10.03 5.39
CA LYS A 6 -3.87 -8.77 6.02
C LYS A 6 -2.37 -8.79 6.36
N GLY A 7 -1.64 -7.75 5.94
CA GLY A 7 -0.19 -7.65 6.15
C GLY A 7 0.66 -8.36 5.09
N LYS A 8 0.06 -8.94 4.05
CA LYS A 8 0.78 -9.47 2.88
C LYS A 8 0.31 -8.78 1.61
N ALA A 9 0.83 -7.57 1.38
CA ALA A 9 0.50 -6.76 0.22
C ALA A 9 0.87 -7.46 -1.11
N ASP A 10 1.94 -8.25 -1.11
CA ASP A 10 2.43 -8.98 -2.29
C ASP A 10 1.76 -10.36 -2.50
N ALA A 11 0.84 -10.76 -1.62
CA ALA A 11 0.14 -12.04 -1.77
C ALA A 11 -0.87 -11.97 -2.92
N ALA A 12 -0.92 -13.04 -3.71
CA ALA A 12 -1.95 -13.20 -4.73
C ALA A 12 -3.33 -13.14 -4.09
N ALA A 13 -4.23 -12.36 -4.70
CA ALA A 13 -5.60 -12.28 -4.23
C ALA A 13 -6.32 -13.62 -4.46
N VAL A 14 -6.90 -14.16 -3.41
CA VAL A 14 -7.62 -15.44 -3.43
C VAL A 14 -9.11 -15.17 -3.67
N PRO A 15 -9.75 -15.85 -4.64
CA PRO A 15 -11.20 -15.78 -4.80
C PRO A 15 -11.90 -16.54 -3.67
N MET A 16 -12.73 -15.82 -2.89
CA MET A 16 -13.57 -16.35 -1.82
C MET A 16 -15.06 -16.08 -2.08
N GLY A 17 -15.93 -16.89 -1.46
CA GLY A 17 -17.37 -16.61 -1.42
C GLY A 17 -17.66 -15.30 -0.70
N TRP A 18 -18.80 -14.67 -0.98
CA TRP A 18 -19.15 -13.36 -0.39
C TRP A 18 -19.32 -13.42 1.14
N ASP A 19 -20.05 -14.42 1.65
CA ASP A 19 -20.22 -14.64 3.09
C ASP A 19 -18.89 -14.95 3.79
N GLU A 20 -18.08 -15.81 3.17
CA GLU A 20 -16.75 -16.20 3.66
C GLU A 20 -15.80 -14.99 3.70
N ALA A 21 -15.85 -14.16 2.67
CA ALA A 21 -15.04 -12.96 2.58
C ALA A 21 -15.42 -11.91 3.64
N GLN A 22 -16.72 -11.71 3.89
CA GLN A 22 -17.15 -10.79 4.93
C GLN A 22 -16.74 -11.27 6.32
N ALA A 23 -16.86 -12.57 6.60
CA ALA A 23 -16.38 -13.16 7.85
C ALA A 23 -14.87 -12.99 8.02
N ALA A 24 -14.08 -13.21 6.96
CA ALA A 24 -12.63 -13.05 6.98
C ALA A 24 -12.18 -11.59 7.19
N ILE A 25 -12.90 -10.63 6.60
CA ILE A 25 -12.70 -9.18 6.81
C ILE A 25 -13.10 -8.78 8.23
N ALA A 26 -14.25 -9.25 8.72
CA ALA A 26 -14.72 -8.97 10.08
C ALA A 26 -13.79 -9.56 11.15
N ALA A 27 -13.22 -10.74 10.89
CA ALA A 27 -12.17 -11.35 11.71
C ALA A 27 -10.81 -10.64 11.59
N GLY A 28 -10.66 -9.69 10.66
CA GLY A 28 -9.43 -8.94 10.42
C GLY A 28 -8.29 -9.79 9.86
N THR A 29 -8.58 -10.96 9.30
CA THR A 29 -7.58 -11.89 8.74
C THR A 29 -7.28 -11.57 7.28
N HIS A 30 -8.26 -11.01 6.56
CA HIS A 30 -8.16 -10.69 5.15
C HIS A 30 -8.66 -9.27 4.86
N VAL A 31 -8.14 -8.68 3.78
CA VAL A 31 -8.55 -7.39 3.23
C VAL A 31 -9.09 -7.59 1.81
N SER A 32 -10.08 -6.79 1.42
CA SER A 32 -10.60 -6.84 0.06
C SER A 32 -9.51 -6.44 -0.93
N ALA A 33 -9.23 -7.33 -1.89
CA ALA A 33 -8.32 -7.06 -2.99
C ALA A 33 -8.97 -6.20 -4.08
N ASP A 34 -10.31 -6.18 -4.12
CA ASP A 34 -11.12 -5.35 -5.02
C ASP A 34 -11.06 -3.86 -4.63
N ALA A 35 -10.73 -3.58 -3.37
CA ALA A 35 -10.47 -2.22 -2.87
C ALA A 35 -9.00 -1.79 -3.00
N ALA A 36 -8.15 -2.58 -3.68
CA ALA A 36 -6.72 -2.28 -3.83
C ALA A 36 -6.42 -1.27 -4.95
N GLU A 37 -7.28 -0.26 -5.07
CA GLU A 37 -6.97 1.00 -5.75
C GLU A 37 -7.24 2.22 -4.86
N THR A 38 -7.65 2.03 -3.59
CA THR A 38 -7.87 3.13 -2.64
C THR A 38 -7.45 2.79 -1.20
N ALA A 39 -6.32 2.10 -1.04
CA ALA A 39 -5.49 2.28 0.15
C ALA A 39 -4.46 3.39 -0.12
N GLU A 40 -4.93 4.54 -0.61
CA GLU A 40 -4.27 5.82 -0.38
C GLU A 40 -4.56 6.25 1.06
N VAL A 41 -3.82 5.65 1.98
CA VAL A 41 -3.53 6.29 3.25
C VAL A 41 -2.03 6.15 3.40
N ASP A 42 -1.32 7.12 2.83
CA ASP A 42 -0.06 7.76 3.25
C ASP A 42 0.92 7.03 4.19
N ASP A 43 0.96 5.70 4.19
CA ASP A 43 1.92 4.86 4.92
C ASP A 43 3.28 4.83 4.21
N LEU A 44 3.61 5.93 3.53
CA LEU A 44 4.96 6.24 3.04
C LEU A 44 5.98 6.17 4.19
N ASP A 45 5.55 6.48 5.41
CA ASP A 45 6.39 6.33 6.61
C ASP A 45 6.71 4.86 6.96
N ALA A 46 5.89 3.90 6.53
CA ALA A 46 6.13 2.47 6.73
C ALA A 46 7.07 1.87 5.67
N LEU A 47 7.16 2.49 4.49
CA LEU A 47 8.03 2.05 3.41
C LEU A 47 9.51 2.30 3.75
N ASN A 48 10.41 1.47 3.23
CA ASN A 48 11.85 1.71 3.34
C ASN A 48 12.28 2.79 2.34
N LYS A 49 13.50 3.32 2.52
CA LYS A 49 14.03 4.40 1.67
C LYS A 49 14.05 4.01 0.19
N THR A 50 14.40 2.76 -0.14
CA THR A 50 14.47 2.27 -1.51
C THR A 50 13.11 2.21 -2.19
N ASP A 51 12.07 1.78 -1.47
CA ASP A 51 10.71 1.72 -2.03
C ASP A 51 10.13 3.13 -2.22
N LEU A 52 10.48 4.08 -1.36
CA LEU A 52 10.11 5.48 -1.53
C LEU A 52 10.80 6.14 -2.73
N GLU A 53 12.08 5.83 -2.97
CA GLU A 53 12.80 6.31 -4.16
C GLU A 53 12.20 5.77 -5.46
N LYS A 54 11.80 4.50 -5.48
CA LYS A 54 11.08 3.91 -6.62
C LYS A 54 9.73 4.58 -6.83
N LEU A 55 8.96 4.76 -5.76
CA LEU A 55 7.65 5.41 -5.82
C LEU A 55 7.78 6.85 -6.33
N ALA A 56 8.82 7.58 -5.93
CA ALA A 56 9.12 8.92 -6.42
C ALA A 56 9.44 8.90 -7.93
N ALA A 57 10.24 7.94 -8.39
CA ALA A 57 10.53 7.77 -9.81
C ALA A 57 9.29 7.40 -10.63
N GLU A 58 8.42 6.53 -10.11
CA GLU A 58 7.15 6.13 -10.73
C GLU A 58 6.16 7.28 -10.82
N ARG A 59 6.10 8.13 -9.78
CA ARG A 59 5.23 9.31 -9.72
C ARG A 59 5.84 10.56 -10.36
N GLY A 60 7.10 10.50 -10.80
CA GLY A 60 7.82 11.65 -11.34
C GLY A 60 8.11 12.76 -10.33
N VAL A 61 8.19 12.43 -9.03
CA VAL A 61 8.48 13.35 -7.94
C VAL A 61 9.99 13.58 -7.84
N ASP A 62 10.41 14.84 -7.89
CA ASP A 62 11.82 15.19 -7.76
C ASP A 62 12.27 15.11 -6.30
N ILE A 63 13.09 14.09 -6.00
CA ILE A 63 13.70 13.87 -4.69
C ILE A 63 15.20 14.21 -4.68
N SER A 64 15.72 14.90 -5.70
CA SER A 64 17.14 15.26 -5.81
C SER A 64 17.65 16.12 -4.64
N THR A 65 16.75 16.86 -3.99
CA THR A 65 17.04 17.68 -2.81
C THR A 65 16.85 16.92 -1.49
N ALA A 66 16.19 15.75 -1.52
CA ALA A 66 15.88 14.94 -0.35
C ALA A 66 17.10 14.11 0.06
N LYS A 67 17.56 14.27 1.31
CA LYS A 67 18.74 13.55 1.82
C LYS A 67 18.36 12.43 2.77
N THR A 68 17.24 12.60 3.46
CA THR A 68 16.73 11.66 4.46
C THR A 68 15.45 10.98 3.98
N LYS A 69 15.11 9.85 4.61
CA LYS A 69 13.84 9.16 4.36
C LYS A 69 12.64 10.11 4.55
N ALA A 70 12.68 10.93 5.60
CA ALA A 70 11.60 11.87 5.90
C ALA A 70 11.42 12.91 4.78
N ASP A 71 12.52 13.44 4.22
CA ASP A 71 12.46 14.39 3.10
C ASP A 71 11.81 13.77 1.86
N ILE A 72 12.09 12.49 1.58
CA ILE A 72 11.51 11.76 0.44
C ILE A 72 10.01 11.53 0.67
N VAL A 73 9.60 11.14 1.88
CA VAL A 73 8.19 11.01 2.26
C VAL A 73 7.47 12.35 2.13
N GLU A 74 8.08 13.43 2.62
CA GLU A 74 7.49 14.77 2.55
C GLU A 74 7.33 15.24 1.10
N ALA A 75 8.32 14.99 0.23
CA ALA A 75 8.22 15.29 -1.20
C ALA A 75 7.08 14.51 -1.87
N LEU A 76 6.94 13.21 -1.55
CA LEU A 76 5.87 12.35 -2.05
C LEU A 76 4.47 12.74 -1.55
N ARG A 77 4.37 13.33 -0.34
CA ARG A 77 3.10 13.86 0.22
C ARG A 77 2.70 15.21 -0.37
N LYS A 78 3.66 15.98 -0.88
CA LYS A 78 3.43 17.32 -1.45
C LYS A 78 3.21 17.31 -2.97
N ALA A 79 3.54 16.20 -3.63
CA ALA A 79 3.35 15.98 -5.06
C ALA A 79 1.88 15.75 -5.40
#